data_AF-A0A932SM90-F1
#
_entry.id   AF-A0A932SM90-F1
#
_cell.length_a   1.000
_cell.length_b   1.000
_cell.length_c   1.000
_cell.angle_alpha   90.00
_cell.angle_beta   90.00
_cell.angle_gamma   90.00
#
_symmetry.space_group_name_H-M   'P 1'
#
loop_
_entity.id
_entity.type
_entity.pdbx_description
1 polymer ?
#
loop_
_entity_poly.entity_id
_entity_poly.type
_entity_poly.pdbx_seq_one_letter_code
_entity_poly.pdbx_strand_id
1 'polypeptide(L)'
;MASSNLASLMAQHKNLSEEAQKRAGKAISGDMDDPHKQFLKTIAALIESKSIDYHLPETLLEKDIYERLSEGARAKVDVALLNIADMLRHVEQFYRSTATPDESPHLQTMIEHLWSMKERVEREHGNVFKF
;
A
#
# COMPACT_ATOMS: atom_id res chain seq x y z
N MET A 1 32.57 18.22 -4.09
CA MET A 1 31.79 17.55 -3.02
C MET A 1 30.33 17.46 -3.46
N ALA A 2 29.88 16.31 -3.97
CA ALA A 2 28.45 15.97 -4.17
C ALA A 2 28.28 14.52 -4.66
N SER A 3 28.79 13.52 -3.94
CA SER A 3 28.71 12.12 -4.41
C SER A 3 28.45 11.09 -3.30
N SER A 4 27.97 11.52 -2.13
CA SER A 4 27.74 10.62 -0.98
C SER A 4 26.26 10.31 -0.67
N ASN A 5 25.29 11.01 -1.28
CA ASN A 5 23.89 10.88 -0.89
C ASN A 5 23.09 9.82 -1.66
N LEU A 6 23.47 9.47 -2.89
CA LEU A 6 22.71 8.50 -3.68
C LEU A 6 22.93 7.06 -3.19
N ALA A 7 24.16 6.71 -2.83
CA ALA A 7 24.49 5.37 -2.32
C ALA A 7 23.84 5.09 -0.94
N SER A 8 23.66 6.14 -0.12
CA SER A 8 22.99 6.03 1.19
C SER A 8 21.47 5.85 1.05
N LEU A 9 20.84 6.53 0.08
CA LEU A 9 19.43 6.33 -0.27
C LEU A 9 19.16 4.92 -0.82
N MET A 10 20.08 4.37 -1.62
CA MET A 10 19.95 2.99 -2.12
C MET A 10 20.16 1.92 -1.03
N ALA A 11 20.94 2.23 0.01
CA ALA A 11 21.16 1.32 1.13
C ALA A 11 19.92 1.17 2.05
N GLN A 12 19.04 2.18 2.13
CA GLN A 12 17.79 2.10 2.91
C GLN A 12 16.68 1.27 2.23
N HIS A 13 16.83 0.94 0.94
CA HIS A 13 15.88 0.11 0.18
C HIS A 13 16.24 -1.39 0.15
N LYS A 14 17.19 -1.84 0.98
CA LYS A 14 17.66 -3.24 0.97
C LYS A 14 16.73 -4.27 1.66
N ASN A 15 15.61 -3.84 2.23
CA ASN A 15 14.64 -4.73 2.91
C ASN A 15 13.34 -4.93 2.13
N LEU A 16 13.43 -4.95 0.79
CA LEU A 16 12.39 -5.58 -0.04
C LEU A 16 12.68 -7.08 -0.06
N SER A 17 11.64 -7.91 0.16
CA SER A 17 11.78 -9.36 0.00
C SER A 17 12.30 -9.68 -1.41
N GLU A 18 13.05 -10.77 -1.58
CA GLU A 18 13.57 -11.19 -2.89
C GLU A 18 12.45 -11.35 -3.93
N GLU A 19 11.24 -11.68 -3.47
CA GLU A 19 9.99 -11.71 -4.24
C GLU A 19 9.62 -10.31 -4.78
N ALA A 20 9.65 -9.28 -3.93
CA ALA A 20 9.35 -7.90 -4.33
C ALA A 20 10.40 -7.34 -5.31
N GLN A 21 11.67 -7.72 -5.16
CA GLN A 21 12.73 -7.34 -6.10
C GLN A 21 12.57 -8.01 -7.47
N LYS A 22 12.08 -9.26 -7.53
CA LYS A 22 11.82 -9.98 -8.79
C LYS A 22 10.63 -9.41 -9.57
N ARG A 23 9.63 -8.83 -8.90
CA ARG A 23 8.43 -8.28 -9.53
C ARG A 23 8.68 -6.89 -10.15
N ALA A 24 9.50 -6.06 -9.50
CA ALA A 24 9.80 -4.69 -9.95
C ALA A 24 10.52 -4.59 -11.32
N GLY A 25 11.09 -5.69 -11.84
CA GLY A 25 11.87 -5.69 -13.08
C GLY A 25 11.14 -6.21 -14.33
N LYS A 26 9.89 -6.64 -14.23
CA LYS A 26 9.14 -7.16 -15.38
C LYS A 26 8.24 -6.07 -15.97
N ALA A 27 8.39 -5.81 -17.26
CA ALA A 27 7.41 -5.02 -18.01
C ALA A 27 6.05 -5.74 -17.94
N ILE A 28 5.07 -5.12 -17.30
CA ILE A 28 3.71 -5.65 -17.18
C ILE A 28 3.02 -5.38 -18.52
N SER A 29 3.14 -6.32 -19.47
CA SER A 29 2.25 -6.40 -20.63
C SER A 29 1.27 -7.54 -20.38
N GLY A 30 -0.01 -7.23 -20.19
CA GLY A 30 -1.07 -8.21 -19.99
C GLY A 30 -2.07 -7.80 -18.92
N ASP A 31 -3.21 -8.51 -18.93
CA ASP A 31 -4.29 -8.41 -17.96
C ASP A 31 -3.76 -8.46 -16.52
N MET A 32 -4.36 -7.66 -15.64
CA MET A 32 -4.06 -7.70 -14.21
C MET A 32 -4.31 -9.11 -13.66
N ASP A 33 -3.37 -9.61 -12.85
CA ASP A 33 -3.48 -10.95 -12.27
C ASP A 33 -4.65 -11.07 -11.25
N ASP A 34 -5.03 -12.32 -10.95
CA ASP A 34 -6.15 -12.62 -10.05
C ASP A 34 -5.97 -12.02 -8.63
N PRO A 35 -4.78 -12.07 -7.98
CA PRO A 35 -4.54 -11.40 -6.71
C PRO A 35 -4.86 -9.90 -6.70
N HIS A 36 -4.39 -9.15 -7.70
CA HIS A 36 -4.63 -7.71 -7.76
C HIS A 36 -6.11 -7.41 -8.01
N LYS A 37 -6.77 -8.16 -8.91
CA LYS A 37 -8.22 -8.07 -9.16
C LYS A 37 -9.03 -8.36 -7.89
N GLN A 38 -8.65 -9.38 -7.13
CA GLN A 38 -9.32 -9.73 -5.88
C GLN A 38 -9.13 -8.64 -4.82
N PHE A 39 -7.93 -8.08 -4.73
CA PHE A 39 -7.64 -6.99 -3.81
C PHE A 39 -8.50 -5.75 -4.10
N LEU A 40 -8.62 -5.35 -5.36
CA LEU A 40 -9.50 -4.25 -5.78
C LEU A 40 -10.95 -4.47 -5.35
N LYS A 41 -11.48 -5.68 -5.55
CA LYS A 41 -12.83 -6.04 -5.10
C LYS A 41 -12.99 -5.94 -3.59
N THR A 42 -12.00 -6.42 -2.83
CA THR A 42 -12.00 -6.33 -1.36
C THR A 42 -12.02 -4.88 -0.89
N ILE A 43 -11.13 -4.03 -1.44
CA ILE A 43 -11.08 -2.60 -1.10
C ILE A 43 -12.39 -1.90 -1.46
N ALA A 44 -12.91 -2.12 -2.67
CA ALA A 44 -14.17 -1.52 -3.11
C ALA A 44 -15.33 -1.92 -2.18
N ALA A 45 -15.42 -3.19 -1.80
CA ALA A 45 -16.43 -3.68 -0.87
C ALA A 45 -16.32 -3.04 0.53
N LEU A 46 -15.09 -2.91 1.07
CA LEU A 46 -14.86 -2.28 2.38
C LEU A 46 -15.22 -0.79 2.38
N ILE A 47 -14.98 -0.08 1.28
CA ILE A 47 -15.34 1.33 1.12
C ILE A 47 -16.86 1.46 0.97
N GLU A 48 -17.50 0.63 0.14
CA GLU A 48 -18.95 0.63 -0.08
C GLU A 48 -19.73 0.30 1.19
N SER A 49 -19.22 -0.63 2.01
CA SER A 49 -19.79 -0.95 3.31
C SER A 49 -19.47 0.08 4.39
N LYS A 50 -18.66 1.11 4.08
CA LYS A 50 -18.14 2.12 5.02
C LYS A 50 -17.34 1.52 6.18
N SER A 51 -16.78 0.33 5.98
CA SER A 51 -15.88 -0.32 6.95
C SER A 51 -14.53 0.39 7.02
N ILE A 52 -14.13 1.00 5.90
CA ILE A 52 -12.99 1.91 5.78
C ILE A 52 -13.40 3.15 4.98
N ASP A 53 -12.71 4.26 5.25
CA ASP A 53 -12.84 5.54 4.55
C ASP A 53 -11.46 6.21 4.50
N TYR A 54 -10.89 6.39 3.31
CA TYR A 54 -9.58 7.02 3.15
C TYR A 54 -9.59 8.53 3.47
N HIS A 55 -10.75 9.18 3.57
CA HIS A 55 -10.87 10.55 4.07
C HIS A 55 -10.84 10.63 5.61
N LEU A 56 -11.05 9.50 6.28
CA LEU A 56 -10.94 9.33 7.73
C LEU A 56 -9.92 8.22 8.00
N PRO A 57 -8.61 8.48 7.84
CA PRO A 57 -7.58 7.44 7.81
C PRO A 57 -7.59 6.49 9.01
N GLU A 58 -8.00 6.96 10.19
CA GLU A 58 -8.16 6.13 11.39
C GLU A 58 -9.12 4.93 11.21
N THR A 59 -10.01 4.99 10.23
CA THR A 59 -10.93 3.90 9.90
C THR A 59 -10.21 2.72 9.21
N LEU A 60 -9.01 2.94 8.66
CA LEU A 60 -8.19 1.89 8.01
C LEU A 60 -7.54 0.95 9.04
N LEU A 61 -7.46 1.38 10.31
CA LEU A 61 -6.74 0.68 11.36
C LEU A 61 -7.56 -0.45 11.98
N GLU A 62 -6.90 -1.56 12.25
CA GLU A 62 -7.35 -2.56 13.22
C GLU A 62 -7.11 -2.02 14.63
N LYS A 63 -8.13 -1.37 15.20
CA LYS A 63 -8.02 -0.60 16.46
C LYS A 63 -7.44 -1.42 17.61
N ASP A 64 -7.87 -2.67 17.76
CA ASP A 64 -7.39 -3.56 18.83
C ASP A 64 -5.89 -3.83 18.75
N ILE A 65 -5.31 -3.86 17.55
CA ILE A 65 -3.88 -4.06 17.34
C ILE A 65 -3.16 -2.72 17.53
N TYR A 66 -3.67 -1.64 16.92
CA TYR A 66 -3.10 -0.30 17.02
C TYR A 66 -3.02 0.21 18.47
N GLU A 67 -4.06 0.02 19.27
CA GLU A 67 -4.11 0.51 20.65
C GLU A 67 -3.11 -0.19 21.57
N ARG A 68 -2.71 -1.43 21.22
CA ARG A 68 -1.69 -2.20 21.96
C ARG A 68 -0.25 -1.81 21.60
N LEU A 69 -0.05 -1.04 20.55
CA LEU A 69 1.28 -0.57 20.16
C LEU A 69 1.83 0.40 21.21
N SER A 70 3.16 0.38 21.37
CA SER A 70 3.85 1.43 22.12
C SER A 70 3.65 2.79 21.45
N GLU A 71 3.78 3.87 22.20
CA GLU A 71 3.63 5.24 21.67
C GLU A 71 4.53 5.50 20.46
N GLY A 72 5.80 5.07 20.52
CA GLY A 72 6.73 5.20 19.40
C GLY A 72 6.33 4.38 18.17
N ALA A 73 5.73 3.19 18.36
CA ALA A 73 5.21 2.39 17.26
C ALA A 73 3.95 3.02 16.65
N ARG A 74 3.03 3.55 17.46
CA ARG A 74 1.86 4.29 16.98
C ARG A 74 2.26 5.49 16.13
N ALA A 75 3.22 6.30 16.59
CA ALA A 75 3.70 7.45 15.83
C ALA A 75 4.24 7.07 14.44
N LYS A 76 4.92 5.91 14.31
CA LYS A 76 5.36 5.41 13.00
C LYS A 76 4.19 4.96 12.13
N VAL A 77 3.22 4.24 12.73
CA VAL A 77 2.00 3.83 12.03
C VAL A 77 1.23 5.05 11.53
N ASP A 78 1.08 6.09 12.34
CA ASP A 78 0.37 7.32 11.97
C ASP A 78 1.00 8.03 10.77
N VAL A 79 2.33 8.07 10.70
CA VAL A 79 3.05 8.62 9.54
C VAL A 79 2.78 7.80 8.28
N ALA A 80 2.79 6.46 8.38
CA ALA A 80 2.51 5.59 7.25
C ALA A 80 1.03 5.64 6.83
N LEU A 81 0.13 5.80 7.80
CA LEU A 81 -1.32 5.79 7.63
C LEU A 81 -1.79 6.82 6.61
N LEU A 82 -1.25 8.05 6.69
CA LEU A 82 -1.60 9.11 5.75
C LEU A 82 -1.19 8.79 4.31
N ASN A 83 0.00 8.21 4.13
CA ASN A 83 0.50 7.81 2.80
C ASN A 83 -0.32 6.65 2.22
N ILE A 84 -0.69 5.69 3.07
CA ILE A 84 -1.52 4.55 2.70
C ILE A 84 -2.93 5.01 2.32
N ALA A 85 -3.52 5.93 3.08
CA ALA A 85 -4.83 6.51 2.78
C ALA A 85 -4.84 7.22 1.42
N ASP A 86 -3.83 8.05 1.13
CA ASP A 86 -3.74 8.74 -0.16
C ASP A 86 -3.53 7.78 -1.34
N MET A 87 -2.70 6.75 -1.17
CA MET A 87 -2.53 5.73 -2.20
C MET A 87 -3.80 4.91 -2.43
N LEU A 88 -4.53 4.58 -1.37
CA LEU A 88 -5.82 3.90 -1.47
C LEU A 88 -6.84 4.73 -2.24
N ARG A 89 -6.88 6.05 -1.99
CA ARG A 89 -7.69 7.00 -2.77
C ARG A 89 -7.32 6.96 -4.26
N HIS A 90 -6.03 6.98 -4.60
CA HIS A 90 -5.61 6.90 -6.00
C HIS A 90 -6.00 5.57 -6.67
N VAL A 91 -5.82 4.45 -5.98
CA VAL A 91 -6.22 3.12 -6.46
C VAL A 91 -7.72 3.07 -6.71
N GLU A 92 -8.53 3.55 -5.78
CA GLU A 92 -9.99 3.52 -5.90
C GLU A 92 -10.51 4.45 -7.00
N GLN A 93 -9.98 5.68 -7.09
CA GLN A 93 -10.33 6.62 -8.16
C GLN A 93 -10.02 6.07 -9.55
N PHE A 94 -8.86 5.43 -9.69
CA PHE A 94 -8.47 4.81 -10.95
C PHE A 94 -9.37 3.61 -11.28
N TYR A 95 -9.66 2.76 -10.28
CA TYR A 95 -10.52 1.59 -10.45
C TYR A 95 -11.96 1.96 -10.86
N ARG A 96 -12.52 3.06 -10.34
CA ARG A 96 -13.88 3.51 -10.69
C ARG A 96 -13.96 4.39 -11.94
N SER A 97 -12.83 4.84 -12.47
CA SER A 97 -12.78 5.71 -13.63
C SER A 97 -13.17 4.96 -14.90
N THR A 98 -14.27 5.36 -15.54
CA THR A 98 -14.70 4.83 -16.85
C THR A 98 -13.78 5.25 -18.01
N ALA A 99 -12.80 6.10 -17.74
CA ALA A 99 -11.86 6.61 -18.75
C ALA A 99 -10.62 5.73 -18.94
N THR A 100 -10.44 4.72 -18.08
CA THR A 100 -9.26 3.87 -18.03
C THR A 100 -9.65 2.40 -18.19
N PRO A 101 -8.94 1.61 -19.03
CA PRO A 101 -9.19 0.18 -19.10
C PRO A 101 -9.03 -0.48 -17.73
N ASP A 102 -9.92 -1.41 -17.39
CA ASP A 102 -9.89 -2.19 -16.14
C ASP A 102 -8.54 -2.89 -15.94
N GLU A 103 -7.86 -3.20 -17.04
CA GLU A 103 -6.56 -3.86 -17.09
C GLU A 103 -5.47 -2.85 -17.42
N SER A 104 -5.17 -1.98 -16.45
CA SER A 104 -4.06 -1.05 -16.54
C SER A 104 -2.84 -1.56 -15.76
N PRO A 105 -1.68 -1.75 -16.42
CA PRO A 105 -0.40 -1.98 -15.74
C PRO A 105 -0.09 -0.94 -14.66
N HIS A 106 -0.58 0.29 -14.84
CA HIS A 106 -0.41 1.36 -13.85
C HIS A 106 -1.16 1.07 -12.55
N LEU A 107 -2.41 0.59 -12.63
CA LEU A 107 -3.21 0.21 -11.46
C LEU A 107 -2.53 -0.91 -10.67
N GLN A 108 -1.95 -1.89 -11.39
CA GLN A 108 -1.16 -2.94 -10.75
C GLN A 108 0.04 -2.35 -9.99
N THR A 109 0.83 -1.48 -10.60
CA THR A 109 1.97 -0.83 -9.91
C THR A 109 1.54 -0.03 -8.67
N MET A 110 0.38 0.63 -8.71
CA MET A 110 -0.15 1.34 -7.54
C MET A 110 -0.49 0.39 -6.39
N ILE A 111 -1.13 -0.75 -6.69
CA ILE A 111 -1.43 -1.78 -5.69
C ILE A 111 -0.15 -2.39 -5.11
N GLU A 112 0.84 -2.71 -5.95
CA GLU A 112 2.14 -3.22 -5.48
C GLU A 112 2.83 -2.23 -4.53
N HIS A 113 2.76 -0.93 -4.85
CA HIS A 113 3.30 0.10 -3.99
C HIS A 113 2.54 0.20 -2.65
N LEU A 114 1.21 0.16 -2.68
CA LEU A 114 0.36 0.13 -1.48
C LEU A 114 0.73 -1.06 -0.58
N TRP A 115 0.85 -2.26 -1.15
CA TRP A 115 1.29 -3.46 -0.42
C TRP A 115 2.68 -3.30 0.16
N SER A 116 3.63 -2.72 -0.56
CA SER A 116 4.98 -2.49 -0.03
C SER A 116 4.97 -1.54 1.18
N MET A 117 4.15 -0.47 1.15
CA MET A 117 4.02 0.42 2.29
C MET A 117 3.41 -0.29 3.49
N LYS A 118 2.35 -1.07 3.26
CA LYS A 118 1.67 -1.87 4.27
C LYS A 118 2.62 -2.90 4.91
N GLU A 119 3.27 -3.72 4.10
CA GLU A 119 4.18 -4.78 4.56
C GLU A 119 5.32 -4.24 5.43
N ARG A 120 5.87 -3.06 5.11
CA ARG A 120 6.92 -2.43 5.93
C ARG A 120 6.47 -2.15 7.35
N VAL A 121 5.24 -1.66 7.51
CA VAL A 121 4.65 -1.37 8.82
C VAL A 121 4.30 -2.68 9.53
N GLU A 122 3.65 -3.60 8.84
CA GLU A 122 3.12 -4.81 9.46
C GLU A 122 4.20 -5.82 9.84
N ARG A 123 5.33 -5.82 9.14
CA ARG A 123 6.51 -6.62 9.52
C ARG A 123 7.04 -6.24 10.90
N GLU A 124 6.93 -4.97 11.29
CA GLU A 124 7.41 -4.48 12.59
C GLU A 124 6.34 -4.50 13.68
N HIS A 125 5.06 -4.40 13.31
CA HIS A 125 3.98 -4.07 14.26
C HIS A 125 2.76 -5.02 14.20
N GLY A 126 2.77 -6.03 13.32
CA GLY A 126 1.64 -6.92 13.08
C GLY A 126 0.60 -6.31 12.14
N ASN A 127 -0.52 -7.02 11.92
CA ASN A 127 -1.57 -6.64 10.95
C ASN A 127 -2.39 -5.42 11.43
N VAL A 128 -1.81 -4.23 11.36
CA VAL A 128 -2.43 -2.99 11.89
C VAL A 128 -3.48 -2.39 10.96
N PHE A 129 -3.61 -2.86 9.71
CA PHE A 129 -4.61 -2.38 8.75
C PHE A 129 -5.65 -3.46 8.44
N LYS A 130 -6.89 -3.04 8.18
CA LYS A 130 -8.06 -3.93 7.97
C LYS A 130 -8.09 -4.71 6.64
N PHE A 131 -7.13 -4.51 5.75
CA PHE A 131 -7.14 -5.00 4.36
C PHE A 131 -5.84 -5.68 3.96
#